data_AF-A0A644V8E2-F1
#
_entry.id   AF-A0A644V8E2-F1
#
_cell.length_a   1.000
_cell.length_b   1.000
_cell.length_c   1.000
_cell.angle_alpha   90.00
_cell.angle_beta   90.00
_cell.angle_gamma   90.00
#
_symmetry.space_group_name_H-M   'P 1'
#
loop_
_entity.id
_entity.type
_entity.pdbx_description
1 polymer ?
#
loop_
_entity_poly.entity_id
_entity_poly.type
_entity_poly.pdbx_seq_one_letter_code
_entity_poly.pdbx_strand_id
1 'polypeptide(L)' 'MAYKRTNKLLMMQKVIEIYLREKKPGISTAYVYRTYIYPVYPISIATLYNYLSTPVTKELKEIEAKDNAQLGLFE' A
#
# COMPACT_ATOMS: atom_id res chain seq x y z
N MET A 1 -19.87 4.28 6.58
CA MET A 1 -18.41 4.50 6.51
C MET A 1 -18.06 4.88 5.08
N ALA A 2 -17.78 6.15 4.79
CA ALA A 2 -17.28 6.52 3.46
C ALA A 2 -15.87 5.94 3.29
N TYR A 3 -15.63 5.20 2.21
CA TYR A 3 -14.34 4.59 1.97
C TYR A 3 -13.31 5.68 1.63
N LYS A 4 -12.51 6.07 2.63
CA LYS A 4 -11.46 7.07 2.44
C LYS A 4 -10.33 6.45 1.61
N ARG A 5 -9.94 7.14 0.54
CA ARG A 5 -8.82 6.75 -0.33
C ARG A 5 -7.51 6.57 0.46
N THR A 6 -7.31 7.37 1.51
CA THR A 6 -6.17 7.26 2.44
C THR A 6 -6.05 5.88 3.07
N ASN A 7 -7.15 5.31 3.57
CA ASN A 7 -7.14 3.99 4.22
C ASN A 7 -6.70 2.88 3.27
N LYS A 8 -7.12 2.96 2.00
CA LYS A 8 -6.69 2.02 0.95
C LYS A 8 -5.19 2.10 0.72
N LEU A 9 -4.67 3.33 0.58
CA LEU A 9 -3.24 3.57 0.34
C LEU A 9 -2.39 3.13 1.53
N LEU A 10 -2.83 3.37 2.76
CA LEU A 10 -2.15 2.88 3.96
C LEU A 10 -2.12 1.35 4.02
N MET A 11 -3.21 0.67 3.65
CA MET A 11 -3.23 -0.79 3.56
C MET A 11 -2.29 -1.30 2.45
N MET A 12 -2.28 -0.66 1.28
CA MET A 12 -1.34 -0.98 0.20
C MET A 12 0.11 -0.82 0.65
N GLN A 13 0.43 0.26 1.38
CA GLN A 13 1.76 0.51 1.91
C GLN A 13 2.22 -0.62 2.85
N LYS A 14 1.35 -1.07 3.76
CA LYS A 14 1.64 -2.20 4.66
C LYS A 14 1.93 -3.49 3.90
N VAL A 15 1.18 -3.79 2.86
CA VAL A 15 1.41 -4.97 2.01
C VAL A 15 2.77 -4.88 1.30
N ILE A 16 3.09 -3.71 0.73
CA ILE A 16 4.38 -3.47 0.06
C ILE A 16 5.53 -3.61 1.06
N GLU A 17 5.38 -3.10 2.28
CA GLU A 17 6.41 -3.21 3.31
C GLU A 17 6.71 -4.66 3.69
N ILE A 18 5.67 -5.49 3.89
CA ILE A 18 5.83 -6.93 4.13
C ILE A 18 6.55 -7.59 2.96
N TYR A 19 6.13 -7.26 1.73
CA TYR A 19 6.78 -7.79 0.54
C TYR A 19 8.27 -7.44 0.50
N LEU A 20 8.64 -6.16 0.70
CA LEU A 20 10.03 -5.71 0.66
C LEU A 20 10.88 -6.32 1.78
N ARG A 21 10.31 -6.52 2.96
CA ARG A 21 10.98 -7.15 4.10
C ARG A 21 11.34 -8.62 3.82
N GLU A 22 10.43 -9.36 3.22
CA GLU A 22 10.58 -10.80 2.98
C GLU A 22 11.21 -11.14 1.63
N LYS A 23 11.19 -10.21 0.67
CA LYS A 23 11.76 -10.39 -0.67
C LYS A 23 13.29 -10.34 -0.63
N LYS A 24 13.90 -11.49 -0.34
CA LYS A 24 15.35 -11.71 -0.41
C LYS A 24 15.79 -12.20 -1.80
N PRO A 25 17.08 -12.08 -2.16
CA PRO A 25 17.63 -12.72 -3.36
C PRO A 25 17.32 -14.22 -3.36
N GLY A 26 16.88 -14.75 -4.51
CA GLY A 26 16.52 -16.17 -4.65
C GLY A 26 15.09 -16.55 -4.25
N ILE A 27 14.36 -15.69 -3.53
CA ILE A 27 12.95 -15.97 -3.16
C ILE A 27 12.01 -15.48 -4.26
N SER A 28 11.06 -16.30 -4.72
CA SER A 28 10.08 -15.88 -5.71
C SER A 28 8.99 -14.99 -5.10
N THR A 29 8.45 -14.05 -5.89
CA THR A 29 7.30 -13.22 -5.47
C THR A 29 6.10 -14.08 -5.11
N ALA A 30 5.88 -15.19 -5.82
CA ALA A 30 4.81 -16.14 -5.53
C ALA A 30 4.96 -16.81 -4.15
N TYR A 31 6.20 -17.13 -3.74
CA TYR A 31 6.47 -17.65 -2.40
C TYR A 31 6.15 -16.60 -1.34
N VAL A 32 6.66 -15.37 -1.50
CA VAL A 32 6.39 -14.28 -0.54
C VAL A 32 4.88 -14.04 -0.39
N TYR A 33 4.17 -14.03 -1.52
CA TYR A 33 2.72 -13.88 -1.54
C TYR A 33 2.00 -14.98 -0.75
N ARG A 34 2.29 -16.26 -1.03
CA ARG A 34 1.62 -17.39 -0.38
C ARG A 34 1.93 -17.50 1.11
N THR A 35 3.18 -17.20 1.50
CA THR A 35 3.68 -17.43 2.86
C THR A 35 3.38 -16.27 3.79
N TYR A 36 3.51 -15.02 3.34
CA TYR A 36 3.46 -13.84 4.23
C TYR A 36 2.30 -12.90 3.96
N ILE A 37 1.85 -12.77 2.71
CA ILE A 37 0.85 -11.77 2.33
C ILE A 37 -0.56 -12.34 2.39
N TYR A 38 -0.83 -13.43 1.67
CA TYR A 38 -2.15 -14.05 1.57
C TYR A 38 -2.77 -14.43 2.93
N PRO A 39 -2.02 -14.95 3.92
CA PRO A 39 -2.58 -15.28 5.23
C PRO A 39 -3.09 -14.07 6.02
N VAL A 40 -2.53 -12.89 5.77
CA VAL A 40 -2.85 -11.64 6.49
C VAL A 40 -3.80 -10.75 5.68
N TYR A 41 -3.61 -10.71 4.36
CA TYR A 41 -4.36 -9.90 3.42
C TYR A 41 -4.90 -10.81 2.31
N PRO A 42 -6.22 -11.10 2.29
CA PRO A 42 -6.84 -11.97 1.29
C PRO A 42 -7.02 -11.23 -0.05
N ILE A 43 -5.91 -10.77 -0.62
CA ILE A 43 -5.83 -10.16 -1.94
C ILE A 43 -5.37 -11.20 -2.95
N SER A 44 -5.69 -11.00 -4.23
CA SER A 44 -5.13 -11.86 -5.28
C SER A 44 -3.66 -11.54 -5.55
N ILE A 45 -2.94 -12.48 -6.16
CA ILE A 45 -1.56 -12.23 -6.59
C ILE A 45 -1.46 -11.12 -7.65
N ALA A 46 -2.46 -11.00 -8.54
CA ALA A 46 -2.55 -9.91 -9.50
C ALA A 46 -2.70 -8.55 -8.80
N THR A 47 -3.48 -8.52 -7.72
CA THR A 47 -3.63 -7.33 -6.87
C THR A 47 -2.31 -6.94 -6.21
N LEU A 48 -1.51 -7.89 -5.75
CA LEU A 48 -0.17 -7.62 -5.23
C LEU A 48 0.72 -6.95 -6.28
N TYR A 49 0.76 -7.48 -7.51
CA TYR A 49 1.53 -6.85 -8.59
C TYR A 49 1.07 -5.42 -8.87
N ASN A 50 -0.25 -5.18 -8.91
CA ASN A 50 -0.78 -3.84 -9.06
C ASN A 50 -0.33 -2.91 -7.93
N TYR A 51 -0.30 -3.39 -6.68
CA TYR A 51 0.16 -2.60 -5.54
C TYR A 51 1.65 -2.26 -5.67
N LEU A 52 2.48 -3.21 -6.08
CA LEU A 52 3.92 -2.99 -6.32
C LEU A 52 4.18 -1.96 -7.43
N SER A 53 3.29 -1.87 -8.42
CA SER A 53 3.37 -0.87 -9.50
C SER A 53 2.77 0.49 -9.12
N THR A 54 2.02 0.59 -8.03
CA THR A 54 1.34 1.84 -7.63
C THR A 54 2.30 2.72 -6.82
N PRO A 55 2.46 4.02 -7.15
CA PRO A 55 3.33 4.94 -6.40
C PRO A 55 2.66 5.42 -5.10
N VAL A 56 2.39 4.50 -4.17
CA VAL A 56 1.63 4.73 -2.93
C VAL A 56 2.19 5.87 -2.09
N THR A 57 3.52 5.97 -1.98
CA THR A 57 4.19 7.03 -1.21
C THR A 57 3.94 8.43 -1.78
N LYS A 58 3.86 8.56 -3.11
CA LYS A 58 3.54 9.82 -3.79
C LYS A 58 2.09 10.19 -3.56
N GLU A 59 1.18 9.23 -3.74
CA GLU A 59 -0.27 9.47 -3.57
C GLU A 59 -0.64 9.85 -2.14
N LEU A 60 0.03 9.27 -1.12
CA LEU A 60 -0.17 9.66 0.28
C LEU A 60 0.28 11.10 0.54
N LYS A 61 1.48 11.48 0.07
CA LYS A 61 1.98 12.86 0.20
C LYS A 61 1.06 13.89 -0.46
N GLU A 62 0.52 13.56 -1.63
CA GLU A 62 -0.42 14.44 -2.33
C GLU A 62 -1.73 14.64 -1.57
N ILE A 63 -2.21 13.60 -0.86
CA ILE A 63 -3.41 13.73 -0.03
C ILE A 63 -3.09 14.56 1.22
N GLU A 64 -1.98 14.27 1.91
CA GLU A 64 -1.55 15.05 3.07
C GLU A 64 -1.36 16.54 2.74
N ALA A 65 -0.77 16.85 1.57
CA ALA A 65 -0.61 18.22 1.12
C ALA A 65 -1.96 18.92 0.87
N LYS A 66 -2.95 18.22 0.31
CA LYS A 66 -4.30 18.76 0.09
C LYS A 66 -5.04 18.97 1.40
N ASP A 67 -4.94 18.03 2.34
CA ASP A 67 -5.56 18.12 3.65
C ASP A 67 -4.97 19.31 4.44
N ASN A 68 -3.65 19.50 4.40
CA ASN A 68 -2.98 20.64 5.03
C ASN A 68 -3.36 21.98 4.38
N ALA A 69 -3.43 22.04 3.04
CA ALA A 69 -3.87 23.24 2.33
C ALA A 69 -5.32 23.61 2.66
N GLN A 70 -6.18 22.60 2.85
CA GLN A 70 -7.57 22.82 3.26
C GLN A 70 -7.66 23.36 4.68
N LEU A 71 -6.85 22.88 5.62
CA LEU A 71 -6.83 23.38 7.01
C LEU A 71 -6.41 24.86 7.08
N GLY A 72 -5.41 25.26 6.31
CA GLY A 72 -4.95 26.66 6.27
C GLY A 72 -5.94 27.66 5.65
N LEU A 73 -7.04 27.20 5.04
CA LEU A 73 -8.12 28.09 4.54
C LEU A 73 -9.07 28.56 5.66
N PHE A 74 -9.03 27.92 6.82
CA PHE A 74 -9.91 28.20 7.95
C PHE A 74 -9.22 28.96 9.10
N GLU A 75 -7.96 29.36 8.91
CA GLU A 75 -7.15 30.18 9.84
C GLU A 75 -7.17 31.66 9.47
#